data_AF-T0H1A5-F1
#
_entry.id   AF-T0H1A5-F1
#
_cell.length_a   1.000
_cell.length_b   1.000
_cell.length_c   1.000
_cell.angle_alpha   90.00
_cell.angle_beta   90.00
_cell.angle_gamma   90.00
#
_symmetry.space_group_name_H-M   'P 1'
#
loop_
_entity.id
_entity.type
_entity.pdbx_description
1 polymer ?
#
loop_
_entity_poly.entity_id
_entity_poly.type
_entity_poly.pdbx_seq_one_letter_code
_entity_poly.pdbx_strand_id
1 'polypeptide(L)'
;MKKTDKEDSLKIARLIQRYPIEELPVVPIPTDEEEDNRRLCTEHENWTRQLTQGKNRLHSLFTQAGLTEITKKHLRTKASREVSVALLPDRYKKEAERILKVLDLVELNLKLIEGEIKHHS
;
A
#
# COMPACT_ATOMS: atom_id res chain seq x y z
N MET A 1 -8.10 -18.16 -19.19
CA MET A 1 -6.88 -17.81 -19.93
C MET A 1 -5.69 -18.07 -19.00
N LYS A 2 -4.97 -19.19 -19.16
CA LYS A 2 -3.81 -19.51 -18.31
C LYS A 2 -2.61 -18.72 -18.84
N LYS A 3 -2.01 -17.87 -18.00
CA LYS A 3 -0.71 -17.24 -18.28
C LYS A 3 0.36 -18.31 -18.04
N THR A 4 0.86 -18.90 -19.11
CA THR A 4 1.88 -19.97 -19.06
C THR A 4 3.17 -19.41 -19.63
N ASP A 5 4.21 -19.33 -18.81
CA ASP A 5 5.54 -18.78 -19.14
C ASP A 5 6.12 -19.33 -20.47
N LYS A 6 5.81 -20.60 -20.75
CA LYS A 6 6.17 -21.30 -21.99
C LYS A 6 5.48 -20.75 -23.24
N GLU A 7 4.20 -20.38 -23.17
CA GLU A 7 3.47 -19.80 -24.30
C GLU A 7 3.89 -18.36 -24.58
N ASP A 8 4.18 -17.60 -23.52
CA ASP A 8 4.69 -16.23 -23.62
C ASP A 8 6.08 -16.23 -24.27
N SER A 9 6.98 -17.07 -23.78
CA SER A 9 8.32 -17.26 -24.36
C SER A 9 8.27 -17.65 -25.84
N LEU A 10 7.35 -18.55 -26.22
CA LEU A 10 7.19 -18.97 -27.62
C LEU A 10 6.65 -17.85 -28.52
N LYS A 11 5.76 -17.00 -27.99
CA LYS A 11 5.24 -15.82 -28.71
C LYS A 11 6.35 -14.79 -28.95
N ILE A 12 7.16 -14.50 -27.93
CA ILE A 12 8.30 -13.58 -28.04
C ILE A 12 9.31 -14.10 -29.08
N ALA A 13 9.67 -15.39 -29.04
CA ALA A 13 10.59 -15.99 -30.00
C ALA A 13 10.06 -15.90 -31.45
N ARG A 14 8.76 -16.15 -31.66
CA ARG A 14 8.12 -16.00 -32.99
C ARG A 14 8.06 -14.55 -33.46
N LEU A 15 7.90 -13.58 -32.54
CA LEU A 15 7.91 -12.16 -32.86
C LEU A 15 9.31 -11.72 -33.32
N ILE A 16 10.35 -12.11 -32.59
CA ILE A 16 11.76 -11.83 -32.92
C ILE A 16 12.16 -12.47 -34.26
N GLN A 17 11.63 -13.65 -34.59
CA GLN A 17 11.88 -14.29 -35.89
C GLN A 17 11.10 -13.67 -37.06
N ARG A 18 9.94 -13.04 -36.80
CA ARG A 18 9.09 -12.45 -37.84
C ARG A 18 9.50 -11.05 -38.25
N TYR A 19 10.05 -10.28 -37.31
CA TYR A 19 10.39 -8.88 -37.53
C TYR A 19 11.91 -8.71 -37.44
N PRO A 20 12.59 -8.20 -38.49
CA PRO A 20 13.96 -7.72 -38.36
C PRO A 20 14.06 -6.69 -37.23
N ILE A 21 15.21 -6.62 -36.57
CA ILE A 21 15.44 -5.77 -35.37
C ILE A 21 15.05 -4.31 -35.63
N GLU A 22 15.21 -3.83 -36.86
CA GLU A 22 14.91 -2.46 -37.30
C GLU A 22 13.39 -2.14 -37.33
N GLU A 23 12.54 -3.17 -37.40
CA GLU A 23 11.07 -3.02 -37.37
C GLU A 23 10.48 -3.25 -35.97
N LEU A 24 11.32 -3.57 -34.98
CA LEU A 24 10.86 -3.71 -33.60
C LEU A 24 10.57 -2.33 -33.00
N PRO A 25 9.48 -2.21 -32.23
CA PRO A 25 9.17 -0.97 -31.54
C PRO A 25 10.29 -0.64 -30.54
N VAL A 26 10.87 0.54 -30.67
CA VAL A 26 11.83 1.06 -29.69
C VAL A 26 11.04 1.58 -28.49
N VAL A 27 11.29 1.00 -27.32
CA VAL A 27 10.75 1.48 -26.06
C VAL A 27 11.75 2.48 -25.47
N PRO A 28 11.37 3.76 -25.26
CA PRO A 28 12.26 4.70 -24.60
C PRO A 28 12.53 4.25 -23.16
N ILE A 29 13.77 4.42 -22.73
CA ILE A 29 14.13 4.27 -21.32
C ILE A 29 13.45 5.43 -20.58
N PRO A 30 12.77 5.17 -19.45
CA PRO A 30 12.18 6.24 -18.65
C PRO A 30 13.24 7.29 -18.29
N THR A 31 12.85 8.55 -18.26
CA THR A 31 13.72 9.61 -17.73
C THR A 31 13.91 9.45 -16.22
N ASP A 32 14.96 10.05 -15.65
CA ASP A 32 15.16 10.05 -14.19
C ASP A 32 13.91 10.57 -13.45
N GLU A 33 13.25 11.60 -14.01
CA GLU A 33 11.99 12.15 -13.48
C GLU A 33 10.83 11.14 -13.52
N GLU A 34 10.70 10.37 -14.60
CA GLU A 34 9.71 9.29 -14.69
C GLU A 34 10.01 8.14 -13.72
N GLU A 35 11.29 7.83 -13.49
CA GLU A 35 11.71 6.82 -12.51
C GLU A 35 11.44 7.28 -11.07
N ASP A 36 11.75 8.54 -10.73
CA ASP A 36 11.44 9.12 -9.42
C ASP A 36 9.94 9.18 -9.17
N ASN A 37 9.14 9.55 -10.17
CA ASN A 37 7.68 9.51 -10.07
C ASN A 37 7.15 8.08 -9.83
N ARG A 38 7.70 7.07 -10.53
CA ARG A 38 7.37 5.67 -10.28
C ARG A 38 7.75 5.22 -8.87
N ARG A 39 8.91 5.67 -8.38
CA ARG A 39 9.37 5.39 -7.03
C ARG A 39 8.44 5.98 -5.98
N LEU A 40 8.04 7.24 -6.14
CA LEU A 40 7.08 7.92 -5.25
C LEU A 40 5.71 7.22 -5.24
N CYS A 41 5.19 6.82 -6.41
CA CYS A 41 3.95 6.05 -6.51
C CYS A 41 4.03 4.70 -5.76
N THR A 42 5.14 3.97 -5.94
CA THR A 42 5.38 2.69 -5.26
C THR A 42 5.47 2.89 -3.75
N GLU A 43 6.13 3.96 -3.31
CA GLU A 43 6.25 4.30 -1.90
C GLU A 43 4.88 4.64 -1.30
N HIS A 44 4.09 5.47 -1.97
CA HIS A 44 2.72 5.81 -1.58
C HIS A 44 1.83 4.55 -1.43
N GLU A 45 1.89 3.62 -2.39
CA GLU A 45 1.18 2.35 -2.31
C GLU A 45 1.61 1.51 -1.10
N ASN A 46 2.92 1.46 -0.81
CA ASN A 46 3.44 0.72 0.34
C ASN A 46 2.94 1.30 1.66
N TRP A 47 2.96 2.63 1.82
CA TRP A 47 2.41 3.27 3.03
C TRP A 47 0.90 3.08 3.14
N THR A 48 0.15 3.16 2.03
CA THR A 48 -1.30 2.89 2.01
C THR A 48 -1.63 1.45 2.43
N ARG A 49 -0.79 0.49 2.00
CA ARG A 49 -0.89 -0.92 2.42
C ARG A 49 -0.63 -1.06 3.92
N GLN A 50 0.41 -0.42 4.46
CA GLN A 50 0.70 -0.42 5.89
C GLN A 50 -0.43 0.18 6.72
N LEU A 51 -1.03 1.28 6.27
CA LEU A 51 -2.19 1.91 6.90
C LEU A 51 -3.37 0.94 7.01
N THR A 52 -3.64 0.20 5.92
CA THR A 52 -4.72 -0.78 5.86
C THR A 52 -4.45 -1.97 6.80
N GLN A 53 -3.22 -2.48 6.80
CA GLN A 53 -2.79 -3.57 7.68
C GLN A 53 -2.90 -3.18 9.16
N GLY A 54 -2.42 -1.99 9.54
CA GLY A 54 -2.51 -1.50 10.91
C GLY A 54 -3.96 -1.35 11.38
N LYS A 55 -4.86 -0.83 10.54
CA LYS A 55 -6.30 -0.74 10.83
C LYS A 55 -6.94 -2.12 11.02
N ASN A 56 -6.60 -3.09 10.15
CA ASN A 56 -7.12 -4.45 10.27
C ASN A 56 -6.60 -5.16 11.52
N ARG A 57 -5.34 -4.93 11.90
CA ARG A 57 -4.75 -5.46 13.13
C ARG A 57 -5.44 -4.91 14.37
N LEU A 58 -5.72 -3.61 14.39
CA LEU A 58 -6.47 -2.96 15.46
C LEU A 58 -7.91 -3.49 15.54
N HIS A 59 -8.59 -3.67 14.39
CA HIS A 59 -9.92 -4.28 14.34
C HIS A 59 -9.95 -5.73 14.85
N SER A 60 -8.90 -6.50 14.56
CA SER A 60 -8.75 -7.87 15.06
C SER A 60 -8.61 -7.88 16.60
N LEU A 61 -7.88 -6.93 17.17
CA LEU A 61 -7.77 -6.78 18.63
C LEU A 61 -9.12 -6.48 19.29
N PHE A 62 -9.93 -5.60 18.71
CA PHE A 62 -11.28 -5.34 19.22
C PHE A 62 -12.15 -6.60 19.18
N THR A 63 -12.08 -7.37 18.09
CA THR A 63 -12.82 -8.64 17.94
C THR A 63 -12.37 -9.66 18.98
N GLN A 64 -11.06 -9.79 19.22
CA GLN A 64 -10.51 -10.68 20.25
C GLN A 64 -10.90 -10.27 21.68
N ALA A 65 -11.05 -8.97 21.93
CA ALA A 65 -11.53 -8.44 23.20
C ALA A 65 -13.05 -8.55 23.38
N GLY A 66 -13.79 -9.08 22.39
CA GLY A 66 -15.26 -9.18 22.44
C GLY A 66 -16.00 -7.90 22.05
N LEU A 67 -15.28 -6.86 21.58
CA LEU A 67 -15.84 -5.56 21.19
C LEU A 67 -16.24 -5.55 19.70
N THR A 68 -17.19 -6.41 19.32
CA THR A 68 -17.62 -6.58 17.91
C THR A 68 -18.42 -5.39 17.36
N GLU A 69 -18.94 -4.52 18.22
CA GLU A 69 -19.63 -3.28 17.81
C GLU A 69 -18.66 -2.25 17.19
N ILE A 70 -17.36 -2.36 17.47
CA ILE A 70 -16.34 -1.47 16.91
C ILE A 70 -16.02 -1.89 15.47
N THR A 71 -16.79 -1.34 14.54
CA THR A 71 -16.57 -1.49 13.10
C THR A 71 -15.39 -0.65 12.59
N LYS A 72 -14.90 -0.96 11.39
CA LYS A 72 -13.84 -0.20 10.70
C LYS A 72 -14.15 1.30 10.54
N LYS A 73 -15.43 1.71 10.63
CA LYS A 73 -15.86 3.11 10.58
C LYS A 73 -15.30 3.92 11.77
N HIS A 74 -15.21 3.30 12.95
CA HIS A 74 -14.64 3.90 14.16
C HIS A 74 -13.12 3.98 14.15
N LEU A 75 -12.47 3.41 13.12
CA LEU A 75 -11.02 3.43 12.95
C LEU A 75 -10.59 4.38 11.83
N ARG A 76 -11.50 5.24 11.35
CA ARG A 76 -11.21 6.14 10.24
C ARG A 76 -10.32 7.30 10.68
N THR A 77 -10.68 7.99 11.77
CA THR A 77 -9.96 9.17 12.26
C THR A 77 -9.12 8.84 13.47
N LYS A 78 -8.02 9.58 13.68
CA LYS A 78 -7.15 9.44 14.85
C LYS A 78 -7.95 9.50 16.16
N ALA A 79 -8.74 10.56 16.35
CA ALA A 79 -9.56 10.74 17.55
C ALA A 79 -10.50 9.55 17.80
N SER A 80 -11.14 9.01 16.74
CA SER A 80 -12.02 7.84 16.89
C SER A 80 -11.28 6.57 17.30
N ARG A 81 -10.03 6.39 16.85
CA ARG A 81 -9.18 5.26 17.25
C ARG A 81 -8.78 5.37 18.71
N GLU A 82 -8.40 6.56 19.18
CA GLU A 82 -8.00 6.77 20.58
C GLU A 82 -9.15 6.47 21.55
N VAL A 83 -10.36 6.94 21.24
CA VAL A 83 -11.57 6.62 22.02
C VAL A 83 -11.84 5.11 22.01
N SER A 84 -11.73 4.47 20.85
CA SER A 84 -11.95 3.02 20.72
C SER A 84 -10.92 2.22 21.53
N VAL A 85 -9.64 2.62 21.48
CA VAL A 85 -8.56 1.96 22.21
C VAL A 85 -8.71 2.11 23.73
N ALA A 86 -9.27 3.22 24.21
CA ALA A 86 -9.55 3.42 25.63
C ALA A 86 -10.58 2.41 26.20
N LEU A 87 -11.43 1.82 25.34
CA LEU A 87 -12.41 0.79 25.71
C LEU A 87 -11.79 -0.61 25.84
N LEU A 88 -10.55 -0.82 25.38
CA LEU A 88 -9.92 -2.13 25.45
C LEU A 88 -9.49 -2.48 26.88
N PRO A 89 -9.63 -3.76 27.28
CA PRO A 89 -9.02 -4.26 28.50
C PRO A 89 -7.50 -4.05 28.51
N ASP A 90 -6.92 -3.87 29.70
CA ASP A 90 -5.50 -3.56 29.88
C ASP A 90 -4.54 -4.53 29.16
N ARG A 91 -4.96 -5.81 29.08
CA ARG A 91 -4.24 -6.88 28.35
C ARG A 91 -3.98 -6.55 26.88
N TYR A 92 -4.94 -5.91 26.21
CA TYR A 92 -4.86 -5.56 24.78
C TYR A 92 -4.46 -4.09 24.56
N LYS A 93 -4.64 -3.24 25.57
CA LYS A 93 -4.38 -1.80 25.52
C LYS A 93 -2.95 -1.47 25.09
N LYS A 94 -1.95 -2.12 25.71
CA LYS A 94 -0.52 -1.88 25.36
C LYS A 94 -0.19 -2.24 23.91
N GLU A 95 -0.81 -3.27 23.35
CA GLU A 95 -0.61 -3.61 21.94
C GLU A 95 -1.31 -2.61 21.02
N ALA A 96 -2.54 -2.22 21.36
CA ALA A 96 -3.31 -1.24 20.61
C ALA A 96 -2.61 0.14 20.59
N GLU A 97 -2.03 0.58 21.69
CA GLU A 97 -1.25 1.83 21.77
C GLU A 97 -0.01 1.82 20.85
N ARG A 98 0.70 0.69 20.77
CA ARG A 98 1.83 0.54 19.83
C ARG A 98 1.35 0.62 18.38
N ILE A 99 0.25 -0.04 18.05
CA ILE A 99 -0.34 0.02 16.70
C ILE A 99 -0.77 1.45 16.38
N LEU A 100 -1.35 2.17 17.34
CA LEU A 100 -1.79 3.56 17.15
C LEU A 100 -0.61 4.48 16.82
N LYS A 101 0.52 4.35 17.52
CA LYS A 101 1.76 5.09 17.21
C LYS A 101 2.28 4.82 15.80
N VAL A 102 2.24 3.55 15.35
CA VAL A 102 2.65 3.19 13.99
C VAL A 102 1.69 3.80 12.97
N LEU A 103 0.38 3.75 13.22
CA LEU A 103 -0.62 4.36 12.34
C LEU A 103 -0.43 5.87 12.20
N ASP A 104 -0.13 6.58 13.29
CA ASP A 104 0.18 8.01 13.26
C ASP A 104 1.39 8.32 12.38
N LEU A 105 2.47 7.54 12.49
CA LEU A 105 3.66 7.70 11.67
C LEU A 105 3.38 7.44 10.19
N VAL A 106 2.62 6.38 9.88
CA VAL A 106 2.24 6.03 8.51
C VAL A 106 1.37 7.14 7.90
N GLU A 107 0.42 7.70 8.65
CA GLU A 107 -0.41 8.82 8.17
C GLU A 107 0.39 10.11 7.98
N LEU A 108 1.44 10.35 8.78
CA LEU A 108 2.36 11.46 8.57
C LEU A 108 3.17 11.28 7.28
N ASN A 109 3.75 10.10 7.07
CA ASN A 109 4.53 9.80 5.86
C ASN A 109 3.68 9.87 4.60
N LEU A 110 2.44 9.38 4.63
CA LEU A 110 1.51 9.51 3.50
C LEU A 110 1.29 10.97 3.13
N LYS A 111 1.05 11.86 4.10
CA LYS A 111 0.88 13.29 3.83
C LYS A 111 2.11 13.95 3.21
N LEU A 112 3.31 13.55 3.65
CA LEU A 112 4.56 14.05 3.09
C LEU A 112 4.69 13.63 1.62
N ILE A 113 4.45 12.35 1.33
CA ILE A 113 4.55 11.80 -0.04
C ILE A 113 3.46 12.37 -0.94
N GLU A 114 2.23 12.52 -0.45
CA GLU A 114 1.16 13.19 -1.20
C GLU A 114 1.52 14.65 -1.51
N GLY A 115 2.28 15.32 -0.63
CA GLY A 115 2.83 16.65 -0.87
C GLY A 115 3.87 16.65 -1.99
N GLU A 116 4.82 15.71 -1.95
CA GLU A 116 5.86 15.56 -2.96
C GLU A 116 5.26 15.21 -4.33
N ILE A 117 4.31 14.27 -4.39
CA ILE A 117 3.63 13.89 -5.65
C ILE A 117 2.91 15.09 -6.28
N LYS A 118 2.25 15.94 -5.48
CA LYS A 118 1.59 17.17 -5.97
C LYS A 118 2.56 18.23 -6.46
N HIS A 119 3.79 18.24 -5.95
CA HIS A 119 4.80 19.17 -6.42
C HIS A 119 5.42 18.71 -7.77
N HIS A 120 5.46 17.40 -8.01
CA HIS A 120 6.01 16.79 -9.23
C HIS A 120 4.95 16.53 -10.33
N SER A 121 3.66 16.82 -10.09
CA SER A 121 2.56 16.71 -11.08
C SER A 121 2.13 18.07 -11.62
#